data_AF-A0A127SKB2-F1
#
_entry.id   AF-A0A127SKB2-F1
#
_cell.length_a   1.000
_cell.length_b   1.000
_cell.length_c   1.000
_cell.angle_alpha   90.00
_cell.angle_beta   90.00
_cell.angle_gamma   90.00
#
_symmetry.space_group_name_H-M   'P 1'
#
loop_
_entity.id
_entity.type
_entity.pdbx_description
1 polymer ?
#
loop_
_entity_poly.entity_id
_entity_poly.type
_entity_poly.pdbx_seq_one_letter_code
_entity_poly.pdbx_strand_id
1 'polypeptide(L)'
;DVPWNGPISGCSVGMIDGEYIINPTEEQRKVSQMATTVASTSTRIAMIEAGANCVSDDDMYNAIMAGHEANQKIISFIEEIKAEIGKPKFEFASLEPDHDMFEAIKAFAEEDVKVA
;
A
#
# COMPACT_ATOMS: atom_id res chain seq x y z
N ASP A 1 -19.31 9.49 2.71
CA ASP A 1 -18.85 8.25 3.38
C ASP A 1 -17.71 8.56 4.36
N VAL A 2 -17.04 7.55 4.92
CA VAL A 2 -15.91 7.69 5.85
C VAL A 2 -14.80 8.61 5.32
N PRO A 3 -14.21 9.51 6.14
CA PRO A 3 -13.09 10.37 5.77
C PRO A 3 -11.79 9.57 5.59
N TRP A 4 -11.70 8.84 4.49
CA TRP A 4 -10.59 7.94 4.16
C TRP A 4 -9.79 8.43 2.94
N ASN A 5 -8.46 8.32 3.02
CA ASN A 5 -7.51 8.80 2.00
C ASN A 5 -7.13 7.73 0.96
N GLY A 6 -8.05 6.79 0.68
CA GLY A 6 -7.92 5.87 -0.45
C GLY A 6 -8.30 6.51 -1.79
N PRO A 7 -8.62 5.70 -2.83
CA PRO A 7 -8.70 4.25 -2.80
C PRO A 7 -7.34 3.56 -2.81
N ILE A 8 -7.35 2.27 -2.48
CA ILE A 8 -6.22 1.37 -2.67
C ILE A 8 -6.62 0.30 -3.68
N SER A 9 -5.63 -0.24 -4.38
CA SER A 9 -5.75 -1.51 -5.10
C SER A 9 -4.67 -2.46 -4.58
N GLY A 10 -4.96 -3.75 -4.65
CA GLY A 10 -4.02 -4.82 -4.32
C GLY A 10 -3.99 -5.89 -5.41
N CYS A 11 -2.82 -6.43 -5.69
CA CYS A 11 -2.66 -7.56 -6.60
C CYS A 11 -1.59 -8.53 -6.08
N SER A 12 -1.63 -9.75 -6.59
CA SER A 12 -0.55 -10.72 -6.45
C SER A 12 0.32 -10.72 -7.69
N VAL A 13 1.62 -10.83 -7.51
CA VAL A 13 2.63 -10.88 -8.57
C VAL A 13 3.41 -12.18 -8.40
N GLY A 14 3.42 -12.99 -9.44
CA GLY A 14 4.27 -14.17 -9.57
C GLY A 14 5.39 -13.92 -10.58
N MET A 15 6.31 -14.88 -10.69
CA MET A 15 7.35 -14.87 -11.72
C MET A 15 7.52 -16.25 -12.32
N ILE A 16 7.37 -16.35 -13.64
CA ILE A 16 7.51 -17.60 -14.39
C ILE A 16 8.45 -17.32 -15.55
N ASP A 17 9.53 -18.10 -15.67
CA ASP A 17 10.54 -17.96 -16.73
C ASP A 17 11.12 -16.53 -16.86
N GLY A 18 11.23 -15.81 -15.73
CA GLY A 18 11.73 -14.43 -15.67
C GLY A 18 10.67 -13.35 -15.94
N GLU A 19 9.43 -13.73 -16.25
CA GLU A 19 8.34 -12.80 -16.55
C GLU A 19 7.40 -12.61 -15.35
N TYR A 20 7.00 -11.36 -15.09
CA TYR A 20 6.07 -11.03 -14.00
C TYR A 20 4.63 -11.29 -14.40
N ILE A 21 3.93 -12.11 -13.60
CA ILE A 21 2.54 -12.50 -13.84
C ILE A 21 1.65 -11.82 -12.80
N ILE A 22 0.77 -10.91 -13.23
CA ILE A 22 -0.22 -10.26 -12.38
C ILE A 22 -1.42 -11.19 -12.15
N ASN A 23 -1.81 -11.35 -10.89
CA ASN A 23 -2.88 -12.21 -10.40
C ASN A 23 -2.78 -13.64 -10.98
N PRO A 24 -1.67 -14.36 -10.74
CA PRO A 24 -1.43 -15.68 -11.32
C PRO A 24 -2.53 -16.67 -10.91
N THR A 25 -2.95 -17.50 -11.86
CA THR A 25 -3.88 -18.62 -11.65
C THR A 25 -3.29 -19.67 -10.71
N GLU A 26 -4.09 -20.62 -10.27
CA GLU A 26 -3.62 -21.71 -9.41
C GLU A 26 -2.47 -22.51 -10.03
N GLU A 27 -2.57 -22.87 -11.31
CA GLU A 27 -1.50 -23.59 -12.01
C GLU A 27 -0.23 -22.75 -12.16
N GLN A 28 -0.38 -21.45 -12.46
CA GLN A 28 0.76 -20.53 -12.53
C GLN A 28 1.48 -20.39 -11.18
N ARG A 29 0.74 -20.36 -10.06
CA ARG A 29 1.34 -20.28 -8.73
C ARG A 29 2.21 -21.49 -8.38
N LYS A 30 1.86 -22.69 -8.88
CA LYS A 30 2.64 -23.93 -8.61
C LYS A 30 4.05 -23.90 -9.20
N VAL A 31 4.24 -23.16 -10.30
CA VAL A 31 5.52 -23.05 -11.02
C VAL A 31 6.19 -21.68 -10.83
N SER A 32 5.56 -20.78 -10.08
CA SER A 32 6.06 -19.43 -9.84
C SER A 32 7.29 -19.45 -8.90
N GLN A 33 8.27 -18.62 -9.20
CA GLN A 33 9.44 -18.40 -8.36
C GLN A 33 9.19 -17.42 -7.20
N MET A 34 8.07 -16.70 -7.23
CA MET A 34 7.67 -15.80 -6.15
C MET A 34 6.15 -15.71 -5.99
N ALA A 35 5.73 -15.26 -4.83
CA ALA A 35 4.37 -14.90 -4.48
C ALA A 35 4.45 -13.58 -3.69
N THR A 36 4.31 -12.47 -4.42
CA THR A 36 4.42 -11.11 -3.87
C THR A 36 3.08 -10.41 -3.96
N THR A 37 2.51 -9.99 -2.86
CA THR A 37 1.31 -9.16 -2.82
C THR A 37 1.70 -7.71 -2.61
N VAL A 38 1.15 -6.82 -3.45
CA VAL A 38 1.42 -5.38 -3.43
C VAL A 38 0.10 -4.64 -3.29
N ALA A 39 -0.04 -3.82 -2.24
CA ALA A 39 -1.15 -2.88 -2.10
C ALA A 39 -0.64 -1.45 -2.20
N SER A 40 -1.32 -0.62 -3.00
CA SER A 40 -0.88 0.75 -3.25
C SER A 40 -2.04 1.73 -3.42
N THR A 41 -1.73 3.00 -3.16
CA THR A 41 -2.53 4.16 -3.56
C THR A 41 -2.10 4.64 -4.95
N SER A 42 -2.60 5.79 -5.39
CA SER A 42 -2.21 6.45 -6.64
C SER A 42 -0.75 6.93 -6.67
N THR A 43 -0.09 7.00 -5.50
CA THR A 43 1.25 7.61 -5.39
C THR A 43 2.23 6.80 -4.55
N ARG A 44 1.76 5.84 -3.74
CA ARG A 44 2.60 5.11 -2.78
C ARG A 44 2.23 3.65 -2.71
N ILE A 45 3.24 2.80 -2.54
CA ILE A 45 3.06 1.43 -2.08
C ILE A 45 2.86 1.48 -0.57
N ALA A 46 1.72 0.97 -0.10
CA ALA A 46 1.33 1.03 1.30
C ALA A 46 1.64 -0.26 2.05
N MET A 47 1.67 -1.40 1.35
CA MET A 47 1.96 -2.71 1.93
C MET A 47 2.56 -3.65 0.90
N ILE A 48 3.49 -4.49 1.36
CA ILE A 48 4.09 -5.60 0.63
C ILE A 48 4.10 -6.82 1.55
N GLU A 49 3.67 -7.98 1.04
CA GLU A 49 3.83 -9.29 1.67
C GLU A 49 4.43 -10.22 0.61
N ALA A 50 5.57 -10.86 0.88
CA ALA A 50 6.30 -11.58 -0.15
C ALA A 50 6.92 -12.89 0.35
N GLY A 51 6.80 -13.93 -0.48
CA GLY A 51 7.58 -15.16 -0.39
C GLY A 51 8.22 -15.48 -1.74
N ALA A 52 9.50 -15.85 -1.78
CA ALA A 52 10.21 -16.11 -3.03
C ALA A 52 11.33 -17.16 -2.89
N ASN A 53 11.65 -17.84 -3.99
CA ASN A 53 12.70 -18.85 -4.08
C ASN A 53 14.07 -18.20 -4.32
N CYS A 54 14.55 -17.38 -3.37
CA CYS A 54 15.84 -16.68 -3.46
C CYS A 54 16.03 -15.90 -4.79
N VAL A 55 14.98 -15.22 -5.26
CA VAL A 55 15.06 -14.30 -6.40
C VAL A 55 15.99 -13.12 -6.07
N SER A 56 16.52 -12.44 -7.09
CA SER A 56 17.38 -11.29 -6.85
C SER A 56 16.60 -10.10 -6.29
N ASP A 57 17.30 -9.18 -5.61
CA ASP A 57 16.70 -7.94 -5.12
C ASP A 57 16.10 -7.11 -6.26
N ASP A 58 16.76 -7.11 -7.43
CA ASP A 58 16.29 -6.42 -8.63
C ASP A 58 14.99 -7.05 -9.15
N ASP A 59 14.89 -8.38 -9.19
CA ASP A 59 13.66 -9.07 -9.61
C ASP A 59 12.50 -8.79 -8.65
N MET A 60 12.77 -8.80 -7.34
CA MET A 60 11.77 -8.48 -6.33
C MET A 60 11.30 -7.02 -6.46
N TYR A 61 12.24 -6.08 -6.61
CA TYR A 61 11.92 -4.67 -6.80
C TYR A 61 11.04 -4.45 -8.04
N ASN A 62 11.43 -5.04 -9.17
CA ASN A 62 10.69 -4.92 -10.42
C ASN A 62 9.31 -5.57 -10.35
N ALA A 63 9.17 -6.71 -9.66
CA ALA A 63 7.87 -7.32 -9.38
C ALA A 63 6.96 -6.41 -8.55
N ILE A 64 7.50 -5.75 -7.52
CA ILE A 64 6.77 -4.77 -6.70
C ILE A 64 6.29 -3.60 -7.57
N MET A 65 7.16 -3.08 -8.43
CA MET A 65 6.83 -1.98 -9.33
C MET A 65 5.78 -2.37 -10.38
N ALA A 66 5.87 -3.58 -10.94
CA ALA A 66 4.86 -4.12 -11.85
C ALA A 66 3.49 -4.25 -11.15
N GLY A 67 3.47 -4.68 -9.89
CA GLY A 67 2.25 -4.71 -9.08
C GLY A 67 1.66 -3.32 -8.81
N HIS A 68 2.52 -2.34 -8.49
CA HIS A 68 2.09 -0.95 -8.30
C HIS A 68 1.49 -0.34 -9.58
N GLU A 69 2.10 -0.60 -10.74
CA GLU A 69 1.61 -0.16 -12.04
C GLU A 69 0.26 -0.80 -12.37
N ALA A 70 0.13 -2.12 -12.18
CA ALA A 70 -1.13 -2.83 -12.40
C ALA A 70 -2.26 -2.28 -11.53
N ASN A 71 -1.96 -1.95 -10.28
CA ASN A 71 -2.91 -1.36 -9.33
C ASN A 71 -3.45 0.00 -9.80
N GLN A 72 -2.70 0.80 -10.57
CA GLN A 72 -3.16 2.13 -11.02
C GLN A 72 -4.43 2.06 -11.87
N LYS A 73 -4.58 1.02 -12.69
CA LYS A 73 -5.79 0.84 -13.52
C LYS A 73 -7.05 0.68 -12.68
N ILE A 74 -6.96 -0.10 -11.60
CA ILE A 74 -8.08 -0.34 -10.68
C ILE A 74 -8.36 0.89 -9.83
N ILE A 75 -7.32 1.59 -9.37
CA ILE A 75 -7.45 2.85 -8.62
C ILE A 75 -8.20 3.90 -9.46
N SER A 76 -7.80 4.10 -10.71
CA SER A 76 -8.49 5.03 -11.62
C SER A 76 -9.95 4.64 -11.85
N PHE A 77 -10.23 3.35 -12.04
CA PHE A 77 -11.59 2.86 -12.19
C PHE A 77 -12.46 3.13 -10.94
N ILE A 78 -11.91 2.93 -9.73
CA ILE A 78 -12.61 3.25 -8.48
C ILE A 78 -12.85 4.76 -8.35
N GLU A 79 -11.88 5.59 -8.74
CA GLU A 79 -12.04 7.06 -8.75
C GLU A 79 -13.12 7.52 -9.73
N GLU A 80 -13.24 6.89 -10.92
CA GLU A 80 -14.32 7.16 -11.88
C GLU A 80 -15.70 6.84 -11.28
N ILE A 81 -15.85 5.66 -10.64
CA ILE A 81 -17.09 5.29 -9.94
C ILE A 81 -17.40 6.30 -8.82
N LYS A 82 -16.39 6.70 -8.05
CA LYS A 82 -16.55 7.69 -6.98
C LYS A 82 -16.95 9.06 -7.53
N ALA A 83 -16.46 9.45 -8.70
CA ALA A 83 -16.87 10.68 -9.36
C ALA A 83 -18.33 10.63 -9.84
N GLU A 84 -18.80 9.46 -10.29
CA GLU A 84 -20.18 9.28 -10.78
C GLU A 84 -21.21 9.17 -9.67
N ILE A 85 -20.94 8.36 -8.63
CA ILE A 85 -21.94 7.97 -7.61
C ILE A 85 -21.44 8.09 -6.16
N GLY A 86 -20.30 8.75 -5.92
CA GLY A 86 -19.72 8.90 -4.59
C GLY A 86 -20.58 9.74 -3.63
N LYS A 87 -20.63 9.34 -2.36
CA LYS A 87 -21.31 10.11 -1.30
C LYS A 87 -20.39 11.16 -0.68
N PRO A 88 -20.88 12.37 -0.37
CA PRO A 88 -20.12 13.37 0.39
C PRO A 88 -19.52 12.78 1.66
N LYS A 89 -18.24 13.08 1.94
CA LYS A 89 -17.57 12.62 3.17
C LYS A 89 -18.22 13.28 4.39
N PHE A 90 -18.39 12.53 5.49
CA PHE A 90 -18.81 13.14 6.74
C PHE A 90 -17.61 13.82 7.41
N GLU A 91 -17.88 14.91 8.13
CA GLU A 91 -16.88 15.58 8.95
C GLU A 91 -16.69 14.84 10.27
N PHE A 92 -15.45 14.73 10.71
CA PHE A 92 -15.10 14.24 12.04
C PHE A 92 -14.23 15.30 12.72
N ALA A 93 -14.48 15.55 14.01
CA ALA A 93 -13.58 16.38 14.79
C ALA A 93 -12.28 15.59 15.03
N SER A 94 -11.15 16.18 14.63
CA SER A 94 -9.83 15.64 14.96
C SER A 94 -9.72 15.50 16.48
N LEU A 95 -9.24 14.34 16.94
CA LEU A 95 -8.87 14.11 18.35
C LEU A 95 -7.39 14.47 18.57
N GLU A 96 -6.81 15.28 17.69
CA GLU A 96 -5.44 15.76 17.87
C GLU A 96 -5.30 16.50 19.20
N PRO A 97 -4.20 16.26 19.93
CA PRO A 97 -3.89 17.00 21.13
C PRO A 97 -3.83 18.51 20.85
N ASP A 98 -4.21 19.30 21.83
CA ASP A 98 -3.93 20.74 21.82
C ASP A 98 -2.42 20.97 21.60
N HIS A 99 -2.08 21.89 20.69
CA HIS A 99 -0.70 22.10 20.26
C HIS A 99 0.19 22.62 21.40
N ASP A 100 -0.33 23.53 22.24
CA ASP A 100 0.43 24.09 23.36
C ASP A 100 0.68 23.01 24.42
N MET A 101 -0.33 22.18 24.69
CA MET A 101 -0.18 21.01 25.57
C MET A 101 0.87 20.03 25.05
N PHE A 102 0.82 19.70 23.75
CA PHE A 102 1.78 18.79 23.13
C PHE A 102 3.21 19.30 23.24
N GLU A 103 3.46 20.57 22.91
CA GLU A 103 4.80 21.16 22.99
C GLU A 103 5.30 21.26 24.44
N ALA A 104 4.42 21.54 25.41
CA ALA A 104 4.78 21.54 26.82
C ALA A 104 5.22 20.15 27.32
N ILE A 105 4.48 19.09 26.96
CA ILE A 105 4.84 17.71 27.33
C ILE A 105 6.13 17.28 26.65
N LYS A 106 6.28 17.60 25.36
CA LYS A 106 7.49 17.30 24.60
C LYS A 106 8.71 17.97 25.22
N ALA A 107 8.66 19.28 25.50
CA ALA A 107 9.76 20.00 26.13
C ALA A 107 10.13 19.43 27.52
N PHE A 108 9.15 18.91 28.27
CA PHE A 108 9.37 18.29 29.56
C PHE A 108 10.03 16.90 29.47
N ALA A 109 9.60 16.05 28.53
CA ALA A 109 9.93 14.62 28.53
C ALA A 109 10.85 14.15 27.38
N GLU A 110 11.11 14.98 26.37
CA GLU A 110 11.78 14.54 25.14
C GLU A 110 13.19 13.99 25.39
N GLU A 111 14.00 14.64 26.23
CA GLU A 111 15.36 14.18 26.53
C GLU A 111 15.37 12.88 27.34
N ASP A 112 14.45 12.74 28.31
CA ASP A 112 14.34 11.51 29.11
C ASP A 112 13.89 10.31 28.25
N VAL A 113 13.00 10.51 27.27
CA VAL A 113 12.51 9.46 26.36
C VAL A 113 13.56 9.04 25.34
N LYS A 114 14.38 9.96 24.82
CA LYS A 114 15.43 9.63 23.83
C LYS A 114 16.52 8.69 24.36
N VAL A 115 16.69 8.65 25.69
CA VAL A 115 17.73 7.85 26.35
C VAL A 115 17.27 6.42 26.66
N ALA A 116 15.96 6.13 26.55
CA ALA A 116 15.37 4.81 26.74
C ALA A 116 15.39 3.95 25.46
#